data_AF-A0A7S0TQB9-F1
#
_entry.id   AF-A0A7S0TQB9-F1
#
_cell.length_a   1.000
_cell.length_b   1.000
_cell.length_c   1.000
_cell.angle_alpha   90.00
_cell.angle_beta   90.00
_cell.angle_gamma   90.00
#
_symmetry.space_group_name_H-M   'P 1'
#
loop_
_entity.id
_entity.type
_entity.pdbx_description
1 polymer ?
#
loop_
_entity_poly.entity_id
_entity_poly.type
_entity_poly.pdbx_seq_one_letter_code
_entity_poly.pdbx_strand_id
1 'polypeptide(L)'
;QLEALLTPNEFLHVQAFPALQRHLFISLLKSLREHQAAKGGLGTLRGVTFKAYHGATLTLEGADFWDQLNYQLIHNLDFLPLQRWSTYVGDPAVRVFVQLHQLLRDEGKLLADITADRLRDAPGLGDAGALPTWESVSA
;
A
#
# COMPACT_ATOMS: atom_id res chain seq x y z
N GLN A 1 22.75 -3.66 18.39
CA GLN A 1 23.13 -2.28 18.75
C GLN A 1 22.07 -1.28 18.27
N LEU A 2 21.56 -1.35 17.04
CA LEU A 2 20.49 -0.45 16.55
C LEU A 2 19.18 -0.54 17.36
N GLU A 3 18.76 -1.76 17.73
CA GLU A 3 17.52 -2.00 18.51
C GLU A 3 17.48 -1.23 19.84
N ALA A 4 18.63 -1.06 20.51
CA ALA A 4 18.69 -0.37 21.80
C ALA A 4 18.48 1.15 21.70
N LEU A 5 18.47 1.72 20.49
CA LEU A 5 18.29 3.15 20.23
C LEU A 5 16.87 3.51 19.79
N LEU A 6 16.00 2.50 19.63
CA LEU A 6 14.68 2.65 19.04
C LEU A 6 13.62 2.14 20.02
N THR A 7 12.44 2.75 19.97
CA THR A 7 11.26 2.15 20.58
C THR A 7 10.91 0.83 19.86
N PRO A 8 10.14 -0.08 20.50
CA PRO A 8 9.73 -1.32 19.85
C PRO A 8 9.04 -1.12 18.50
N ASN A 9 8.20 -0.09 18.38
CA ASN A 9 7.46 0.21 17.15
C ASN A 9 8.37 0.76 16.04
N GLU A 10 9.32 1.64 16.39
CA GLU A 10 10.32 2.14 15.43
C GLU A 10 11.22 1.01 14.95
N PHE A 11 11.63 0.12 15.85
CA PHE A 11 12.44 -1.03 15.48
C PHE A 11 11.67 -2.01 14.60
N LEU A 12 10.38 -2.24 14.88
CA LEU A 12 9.50 -3.04 14.03
C LEU A 12 9.39 -2.43 12.63
N HIS A 13 9.24 -1.11 12.53
CA HIS A 13 9.23 -0.42 11.24
C HIS A 13 10.54 -0.65 10.47
N VAL A 14 11.69 -0.42 11.11
CA VAL A 14 13.02 -0.63 10.50
C VAL A 14 13.18 -2.07 10.00
N GLN A 15 12.69 -3.07 10.75
CA GLN A 15 12.73 -4.47 10.32
C GLN A 15 11.77 -4.80 9.18
N ALA A 16 10.54 -4.30 9.26
CA ALA A 16 9.47 -4.65 8.32
C ALA A 16 9.62 -3.94 6.97
N PHE A 17 10.16 -2.72 6.99
CA PHE A 17 10.12 -1.80 5.86
C PHE A 17 10.68 -2.38 4.55
N PRO A 18 11.90 -2.97 4.50
CA PRO A 18 12.46 -3.45 3.23
C PRO A 18 11.66 -4.61 2.63
N ALA A 19 11.12 -5.47 3.49
CA ALA A 19 10.35 -6.62 3.07
C ALA A 19 8.96 -6.20 2.57
N LEU A 20 8.27 -5.32 3.30
CA LEU A 20 6.97 -4.78 2.88
C LEU A 20 7.08 -4.01 1.56
N GLN A 21 8.07 -3.12 1.43
CA GLN A 21 8.27 -2.36 0.21
C GLN A 21 8.48 -3.29 -0.98
N ARG A 22 9.33 -4.31 -0.84
CA ARG A 22 9.53 -5.32 -1.90
C ARG A 22 8.23 -6.05 -2.24
N HIS A 23 7.46 -6.50 -1.25
CA HIS A 23 6.24 -7.26 -1.50
C HIS A 23 5.11 -6.39 -2.07
N LEU A 24 5.03 -5.10 -1.70
CA LEU A 24 4.09 -4.14 -2.29
C LEU A 24 4.24 -4.04 -3.80
N PHE A 25 5.49 -3.99 -4.29
CA PHE A 25 5.79 -3.87 -5.72
C PHE A 25 5.66 -5.18 -6.50
N ILE A 26 5.62 -6.34 -5.81
CA ILE A 26 5.60 -7.65 -6.47
C ILE A 26 4.23 -8.31 -6.41
N SER A 27 3.62 -8.43 -5.23
CA SER A 27 2.43 -9.31 -5.08
C SER A 27 1.46 -8.96 -3.96
N LEU A 28 1.87 -8.20 -2.94
CA LEU A 28 1.08 -8.01 -1.71
C LEU A 28 -0.30 -7.42 -2.01
N LEU A 29 -0.37 -6.33 -2.78
CA LEU A 29 -1.64 -5.68 -3.14
C LEU A 29 -2.57 -6.61 -3.92
N LYS A 30 -2.02 -7.45 -4.80
CA LYS A 30 -2.79 -8.46 -5.53
C LYS A 30 -3.37 -9.50 -4.56
N SER A 31 -2.55 -10.07 -3.70
CA SER A 31 -2.98 -11.09 -2.74
C SER A 31 -4.01 -10.56 -1.74
N LEU A 32 -3.87 -9.31 -1.29
CA LEU A 32 -4.85 -8.68 -0.40
C LEU A 32 -6.19 -8.51 -1.10
N ARG A 33 -6.22 -8.03 -2.36
CA ARG A 33 -7.47 -7.90 -3.13
C ARG A 33 -8.12 -9.24 -3.43
N GLU A 34 -7.35 -10.27 -3.75
CA GLU A 34 -7.87 -11.64 -3.94
C GLU A 34 -8.51 -12.16 -2.65
N HIS A 35 -7.87 -11.93 -1.49
CA HIS A 35 -8.45 -12.28 -0.20
C HIS A 35 -9.72 -11.48 0.12
N GLN A 36 -9.68 -10.17 -0.14
CA GLN A 36 -10.81 -9.25 0.04
C GLN A 36 -12.01 -9.71 -0.79
N ALA A 37 -11.80 -10.05 -2.07
CA ALA A 37 -12.84 -10.58 -2.95
C ALA A 37 -13.38 -11.93 -2.48
N ALA A 38 -12.51 -12.82 -1.98
CA ALA A 38 -12.91 -14.15 -1.50
C ALA A 38 -13.65 -14.12 -0.15
N LYS A 39 -13.41 -13.11 0.69
CA LYS A 39 -13.96 -13.02 2.06
C LYS A 39 -14.97 -11.88 2.27
N GLY A 40 -15.17 -11.03 1.27
CA GLY A 40 -16.04 -9.85 1.36
C GLY A 40 -15.45 -8.70 2.18
N GLY A 41 -14.11 -8.66 2.33
CA GLY A 41 -13.39 -7.64 3.10
C GLY A 41 -12.11 -8.16 3.76
N LEU A 42 -11.34 -7.27 4.38
CA LEU A 42 -10.15 -7.62 5.18
C LEU A 42 -10.38 -7.49 6.70
N GLY A 43 -11.62 -7.27 7.15
CA GLY A 43 -11.96 -7.15 8.56
C GLY A 43 -11.62 -8.39 9.43
N THR A 44 -11.49 -9.58 8.82
CA THR A 44 -11.07 -10.81 9.51
C THR A 44 -9.57 -11.07 9.43
N LEU A 45 -8.79 -10.21 8.77
CA LEU A 45 -7.35 -10.36 8.63
C LEU A 45 -6.68 -10.18 9.99
N ARG A 46 -6.05 -11.26 10.50
CA ARG A 46 -5.34 -11.22 11.79
C ARG A 46 -3.88 -10.80 11.65
N GLY A 47 -3.30 -10.99 10.47
CA GLY A 47 -1.91 -10.67 10.22
C GLY A 47 -1.44 -11.22 8.88
N VAL A 48 -0.24 -10.84 8.48
CA VAL A 48 0.41 -11.27 7.25
C VAL A 48 1.83 -11.71 7.58
N THR A 49 2.18 -12.91 7.12
CA THR A 49 3.55 -13.43 7.20
C THR A 49 4.21 -13.34 5.84
N PHE A 50 5.42 -12.78 5.80
CA PHE A 50 6.21 -12.67 4.58
C PHE A 50 7.67 -13.01 4.83
N LYS A 51 8.36 -13.39 3.74
CA LYS A 51 9.82 -13.60 3.78
C LYS A 51 10.53 -12.24 3.85
N ALA A 52 11.34 -12.07 4.88
CA ALA A 52 12.24 -10.94 5.08
C ALA A 52 13.56 -11.14 4.31
N TYR A 53 14.48 -10.17 4.44
CA TYR A 53 15.83 -10.28 3.90
C TYR A 53 16.57 -11.46 4.54
N HIS A 54 17.44 -12.14 3.79
CA HIS A 54 18.13 -13.38 4.21
C HIS A 54 17.25 -14.60 4.52
N GLY A 55 15.98 -14.62 4.12
CA GLY A 55 15.12 -15.81 4.20
C GLY A 55 14.46 -16.05 5.55
N ALA A 56 14.70 -15.17 6.54
CA ALA A 56 13.90 -15.12 7.76
C ALA A 56 12.42 -14.81 7.44
N THR A 57 11.51 -15.20 8.33
CA THR A 57 10.09 -14.85 8.23
C THR A 57 9.77 -13.74 9.21
N LEU A 58 9.00 -12.75 8.75
CA LEU A 58 8.40 -11.72 9.60
C LEU A 58 6.89 -11.84 9.54
N THR A 59 6.25 -11.76 10.70
CA THR A 59 4.80 -11.69 10.83
C THR A 59 4.43 -10.33 11.38
N LEU A 60 3.51 -9.65 10.69
CA LEU A 60 2.87 -8.44 11.19
C LEU A 60 1.42 -8.77 11.54
N GLU A 61 1.02 -8.45 12.76
CA GLU A 61 -0.32 -8.78 13.27
C GLU A 61 -1.19 -7.54 13.40
N GLY A 62 -2.50 -7.72 13.31
CA GLY A 62 -3.52 -6.73 13.66
C GLY A 62 -3.20 -5.31 13.19
N ALA A 63 -3.06 -4.40 14.15
CA ALA A 63 -2.81 -2.98 13.93
C ALA A 63 -1.43 -2.70 13.33
N ASP A 64 -0.39 -3.45 13.73
CA ASP A 64 0.98 -3.24 13.24
C ASP A 64 1.03 -3.37 11.72
N PHE A 65 0.33 -4.33 11.14
CA PHE A 65 0.28 -4.49 9.69
C PHE A 65 -0.26 -3.23 8.99
N TRP A 66 -1.35 -2.66 9.50
CA TRP A 66 -1.99 -1.48 8.93
C TRP A 66 -1.14 -0.21 9.13
N ASP A 67 -0.51 -0.07 10.30
CA ASP A 67 0.40 1.03 10.58
C ASP A 67 1.60 1.01 9.63
N GLN A 68 2.19 -0.18 9.41
CA GLN A 68 3.28 -0.35 8.46
C GLN A 68 2.87 -0.04 7.01
N LEU A 69 1.65 -0.38 6.60
CA LEU A 69 1.12 0.02 5.29
C LEU A 69 0.94 1.54 5.16
N ASN A 70 0.54 2.23 6.22
CA ASN A 70 0.47 3.69 6.22
C ASN A 70 1.86 4.34 6.13
N TYR A 71 2.87 3.80 6.80
CA TYR A 71 4.26 4.27 6.61
C TYR A 71 4.74 4.06 5.18
N GLN A 72 4.39 2.93 4.54
CA GLN A 72 4.70 2.71 3.13
C GLN A 72 3.97 3.70 2.22
N LEU A 73 2.73 4.06 2.55
CA LEU A 73 1.98 5.06 1.77
C LEU A 73 2.69 6.43 1.80
N ILE A 74 3.12 6.88 2.98
CA ILE A 74 3.90 8.11 3.16
C ILE A 74 5.22 8.00 2.40
N HIS A 75 5.93 6.89 2.54
CA HIS A 75 7.19 6.67 1.82
C HIS A 75 7.00 6.77 0.31
N ASN A 76 5.98 6.12 -0.26
CA ASN A 76 5.75 6.17 -1.70
C ASN A 76 5.40 7.58 -2.16
N LEU A 77 4.69 8.38 -1.34
CA LEU A 77 4.37 9.78 -1.64
C LEU A 77 5.61 10.64 -1.84
N ASP A 78 6.66 10.44 -1.02
CA ASP A 78 7.91 11.22 -1.09
C ASP A 78 8.63 11.09 -2.45
N PHE A 79 8.38 10.00 -3.18
CA PHE A 79 8.99 9.72 -4.48
C PHE A 79 8.06 10.00 -5.66
N LEU A 80 6.84 10.48 -5.42
CA LEU A 80 5.94 10.86 -6.51
C LEU A 80 6.34 12.22 -7.10
N PRO A 81 6.14 12.42 -8.41
CA PRO A 81 6.36 13.73 -9.03
C PRO A 81 5.42 14.75 -8.39
N LEU A 82 5.91 15.96 -8.11
CA LEU A 82 5.11 17.01 -7.44
C LEU A 82 3.87 17.46 -8.23
N GLN A 83 3.80 17.16 -9.54
CA GLN A 83 2.74 17.64 -10.44
C GLN A 83 2.42 16.59 -11.51
N ARG A 84 1.19 16.66 -12.07
CA ARG A 84 0.74 15.88 -13.25
C ARG A 84 0.83 14.36 -13.11
N TRP A 85 0.30 13.80 -12.01
CA TRP A 85 0.32 12.34 -11.76
C TRP A 85 -0.35 11.52 -12.87
N SER A 86 -1.35 12.09 -13.55
CA SER A 86 -2.01 11.47 -14.71
C SER A 86 -1.05 11.16 -15.86
N THR A 87 0.07 11.89 -15.99
CA THR A 87 1.12 11.62 -16.99
C THR A 87 1.98 10.40 -16.61
N TYR A 88 1.98 10.02 -15.34
CA TYR A 88 2.81 8.94 -14.78
C TYR A 88 1.98 7.71 -14.38
N VAL A 89 0.78 7.53 -14.95
CA VAL A 89 -0.08 6.36 -14.68
C VAL A 89 0.60 5.03 -15.02
N GLY A 90 1.55 5.04 -15.96
CA GLY A 90 2.39 3.89 -16.28
C GLY A 90 3.49 3.60 -15.27
N ASP A 91 3.81 4.54 -14.37
CA ASP A 91 4.88 4.37 -13.39
C ASP A 91 4.45 3.35 -12.30
N PRO A 92 5.27 2.32 -12.02
CA PRO A 92 4.99 1.37 -10.95
C PRO A 92 4.77 2.00 -9.58
N ALA A 93 5.54 3.05 -9.22
CA ALA A 93 5.42 3.72 -7.93
C ALA A 93 4.09 4.47 -7.80
N VAL A 94 3.66 5.19 -8.84
CA VAL A 94 2.34 5.84 -8.88
C VAL A 94 1.23 4.80 -8.76
N ARG A 95 1.35 3.67 -9.48
CA ARG A 95 0.35 2.59 -9.41
C ARG A 95 0.27 1.96 -8.03
N VAL A 96 1.41 1.67 -7.39
CA VAL A 96 1.45 1.12 -6.03
C VAL A 96 0.85 2.11 -5.05
N PHE A 97 1.20 3.40 -5.13
CA PHE A 97 0.66 4.44 -4.26
C PHE A 97 -0.87 4.53 -4.35
N VAL A 98 -1.43 4.67 -5.56
CA VAL A 98 -2.88 4.79 -5.77
C VAL A 98 -3.61 3.56 -5.23
N GLN A 99 -3.10 2.37 -5.53
CA GLN A 99 -3.70 1.12 -5.09
C GLN A 99 -3.63 0.93 -3.58
N LEU A 100 -2.50 1.29 -2.95
CA LEU A 100 -2.33 1.22 -1.50
C LEU A 100 -3.22 2.23 -0.79
N HIS A 101 -3.27 3.47 -1.27
CA HIS A 101 -4.16 4.50 -0.76
C HIS A 101 -5.62 4.06 -0.81
N GLN A 102 -6.06 3.48 -1.93
CA GLN A 102 -7.42 3.01 -2.09
C GLN A 102 -7.73 1.82 -1.17
N LEU A 103 -6.84 0.83 -1.10
CA LEU A 103 -6.99 -0.30 -0.17
C LEU A 103 -7.18 0.17 1.28
N LEU A 104 -6.34 1.11 1.74
CA LEU A 104 -6.42 1.65 3.09
C LEU A 104 -7.70 2.44 3.31
N ARG A 105 -8.19 3.16 2.29
CA ARG A 105 -9.46 3.89 2.36
C ARG A 105 -10.65 2.94 2.45
N ASP A 106 -10.69 1.92 1.58
CA ASP A 106 -11.80 0.97 1.47
C ASP A 106 -11.97 0.14 2.76
N GLU A 107 -10.87 -0.18 3.44
CA GLU A 107 -10.88 -0.91 4.72
C GLU A 107 -11.00 0.02 5.95
N GLY A 108 -11.11 1.33 5.76
CA GLY A 108 -11.18 2.31 6.86
C GLY A 108 -9.91 2.34 7.73
N LYS A 109 -8.75 2.07 7.13
CA LYS A 109 -7.42 2.00 7.77
C LYS A 109 -6.47 3.11 7.32
N LEU A 110 -6.95 4.06 6.51
CA LEU A 110 -6.17 5.22 6.09
C LEU A 110 -5.97 6.17 7.28
N LEU A 111 -4.73 6.32 7.72
CA LEU A 111 -4.34 7.23 8.81
C LEU A 111 -3.78 8.55 8.28
N ALA A 112 -3.17 8.53 7.09
CA ALA A 112 -2.62 9.73 6.47
C ALA A 112 -3.75 10.57 5.84
N ASP A 113 -3.90 11.82 6.29
CA ASP A 113 -4.74 12.80 5.61
C ASP A 113 -4.01 13.29 4.36
N ILE A 114 -4.26 12.59 3.25
CA ILE A 114 -3.79 12.99 1.93
C ILE A 114 -4.92 13.76 1.27
N THR A 115 -5.10 15.00 1.68
CA THR A 115 -5.91 15.99 0.96
C THR A 115 -5.11 16.48 -0.25
N ALA A 116 -4.90 15.58 -1.20
CA ALA A 116 -4.41 15.96 -2.51
C ALA A 116 -5.56 16.68 -3.22
N ASP A 117 -5.48 18.00 -3.30
CA ASP A 117 -6.42 18.90 -3.97
C ASP A 117 -6.67 18.57 -5.47
N ARG A 118 -6.11 17.47 -5.99
CA ARG A 118 -6.07 17.12 -7.42
C ARG A 118 -6.19 15.62 -7.75
N LEU A 119 -6.54 14.75 -6.80
CA LEU A 119 -6.88 13.36 -7.16
C LEU A 119 -8.14 13.29 -8.06
N ARG A 120 -8.96 14.34 -8.08
CA ARG A 120 -10.14 14.49 -8.95
C ARG A 120 -9.81 14.97 -10.37
N ASP A 121 -8.62 15.53 -10.60
CA ASP A 121 -8.27 16.18 -11.88
C ASP A 121 -7.46 15.29 -12.83
N ALA A 122 -7.36 13.99 -12.52
CA ALA A 122 -6.69 13.00 -13.36
C ALA A 122 -7.75 12.15 -14.09
N PRO A 123 -8.29 12.61 -15.25
CA PRO A 123 -9.17 11.77 -16.05
C PRO A 123 -8.38 10.52 -16.49
N GLY A 124 -8.76 9.36 -15.96
CA GLY A 124 -8.04 8.07 -16.09
C GLY A 124 -7.68 7.40 -14.76
N LEU A 125 -7.71 8.14 -13.65
CA LEU A 125 -7.70 7.63 -12.27
C LEU A 125 -9.08 7.95 -11.70
N GLY A 126 -10.05 7.09 -12.01
CA GLY A 126 -11.48 7.37 -11.87
C GLY A 126 -11.88 8.02 -10.55
N ASP A 127 -12.92 8.85 -10.61
CA ASP A 127 -13.70 9.26 -9.45
C ASP A 127 -13.83 8.08 -8.49
N ALA A 128 -13.63 8.35 -7.21
CA ALA A 128 -13.64 7.38 -6.11
C ALA A 128 -15.02 6.70 -5.86
N GLY A 129 -15.82 6.51 -6.91
CA GLY A 129 -17.02 5.69 -6.95
C GLY A 129 -17.06 4.67 -8.10
N ALA A 130 -16.09 4.64 -9.03
CA ALA A 130 -16.02 3.62 -10.06
C ALA A 130 -14.58 3.41 -10.57
N LEU A 131 -13.88 2.44 -9.99
CA LEU A 131 -12.68 1.90 -10.62
C LEU A 131 -13.06 1.23 -11.95
N PRO A 132 -12.30 1.46 -13.04
CA PRO A 132 -12.56 0.79 -14.30
C PRO A 132 -12.27 -0.71 -14.17
N THR A 133 -13.29 -1.53 -14.45
CA THR A 133 -13.14 -2.95 -14.75
C THR A 133 -12.34 -3.06 -16.06
N TRP A 134 -11.15 -3.65 -16.00
CA TRP A 134 -10.14 -3.71 -17.06
C TRP A 134 -10.50 -4.64 -18.24
N GLU A 135 -11.77 -4.79 -18.59
CA GLU A 135 -12.14 -5.59 -19.76
C GLU A 135 -11.97 -4.80 -21.06
N SER A 136 -11.11 -5.35 -21.92
CA SER A 136 -10.84 -5.03 -23.33
C SER A 136 -9.98 -3.79 -23.63
N VAL A 137 -8.70 -4.05 -23.90
CA VAL A 137 -7.92 -3.27 -24.87
C VAL A 137 -7.85 -4.12 -26.14
N SER A 138 -8.61 -3.72 -27.15
CA SER A 138 -8.38 -4.17 -28.54
C SER A 138 -7.23 -3.35 -29.12
N ALA A 139 -6.33 -4.02 -29.85
CA ALA A 139 -5.29 -3.39 -30.66
C ALA A 139 -5.88 -2.58 -31.83
#